data_AF-A0A522F8B7-F1
#
_entry.id   AF-A0A522F8B7-F1
#
_cell.length_a   1.000
_cell.length_b   1.000
_cell.length_c   1.000
_cell.angle_alpha   90.00
_cell.angle_beta   90.00
_cell.angle_gamma   90.00
#
_symmetry.space_group_name_H-M   'P 1'
#
loop_
_entity.id
_entity.type
_entity.pdbx_description
1 polymer ?
#
loop_
_entity_poly.entity_id
_entity_poly.type
_entity_poly.pdbx_seq_one_letter_code
_entity_poly.pdbx_strand_id
1 'polypeptide(L)'
;MKKFILNNAVACFVFCTLYSVLSSCGSGTETAVDPYEDSLKNVNQSLSGQVVAKDSAIFGFIRSFNEIQENLDVIKDKEKLLTTSSQTGELDHDQKNKIIGDIQAIYDLMVKNKQKLSSVNKKLKRANLKIAEFEKMIERMNNQIAEKDAEIAELKSHLEKMNIELSEITLNYEAAQEMLEEKTDKLNKGFYAFGTSKELIRQGVLTKEGGFIGMGKAEKLKADFNKNYFTEVDVSETGYITLACKKAKLITVHPSESYKFEGTEGKIEKLVILNHEEFWSASKYLVIVVE
;
A
#
# COMPACT_ATOMS: atom_id res chain seq x y z
N MET A 1 19.30 9.19 -91.45
CA MET A 1 20.26 10.11 -92.11
C MET A 1 20.82 11.00 -91.01
N LYS A 2 22.10 11.11 -90.66
CA LYS A 2 23.41 10.75 -91.24
C LYS A 2 24.36 10.36 -90.08
N LYS A 3 25.26 9.41 -90.34
CA LYS A 3 26.51 9.14 -89.59
C LYS A 3 27.56 10.21 -89.91
N PHE A 4 28.48 10.49 -88.97
CA PHE A 4 29.96 10.62 -89.11
C PHE A 4 30.49 11.28 -87.81
N ILE A 5 31.23 10.63 -86.90
CA ILE A 5 32.59 10.02 -86.92
C ILE A 5 33.74 11.07 -86.91
N LEU A 6 34.76 10.76 -86.09
CA LEU A 6 36.14 11.31 -85.91
C LEU A 6 36.30 12.37 -84.77
N ASN A 7 37.29 12.37 -83.88
CA ASN A 7 38.52 11.56 -83.74
C ASN A 7 39.17 11.74 -82.33
N ASN A 8 39.66 10.63 -81.77
CA ASN A 8 40.90 10.40 -80.99
C ASN A 8 41.51 11.39 -79.96
N ALA A 9 41.65 10.84 -78.73
CA ALA A 9 42.91 10.49 -78.03
C ALA A 9 43.59 11.47 -77.05
N VAL A 10 44.24 10.84 -76.05
CA VAL A 10 45.16 11.32 -74.97
C VAL A 10 44.44 11.50 -73.61
N ALA A 11 44.37 10.52 -72.70
CA ALA A 11 45.38 9.85 -71.86
C ALA A 11 45.69 10.57 -70.52
N CYS A 12 45.91 9.74 -69.48
CA CYS A 12 46.40 9.98 -68.10
C CYS A 12 45.35 10.20 -66.99
N PHE A 13 45.02 9.18 -66.18
CA PHE A 13 45.72 8.75 -64.94
C PHE A 13 45.83 9.86 -63.88
N VAL A 14 44.97 9.82 -62.85
CA VAL A 14 45.36 10.21 -61.47
C VAL A 14 44.69 9.25 -60.48
N PHE A 15 45.51 8.32 -60.00
CA PHE A 15 45.31 7.45 -58.86
C PHE A 15 45.97 8.13 -57.64
N CYS A 16 45.39 7.95 -56.44
CA CYS A 16 45.97 8.11 -55.10
C CYS A 16 47.26 8.93 -54.90
N THR A 17 47.23 9.94 -54.02
CA THR A 17 47.98 9.98 -52.73
C THR A 17 47.99 11.39 -52.15
N LEU A 18 47.53 11.54 -50.91
CA LEU A 18 48.16 12.39 -49.88
C LEU A 18 47.52 12.12 -48.51
N TYR A 19 48.08 11.15 -47.80
CA TYR A 19 48.17 11.14 -46.33
C TYR A 19 49.02 12.36 -45.94
N SER A 20 48.68 13.22 -44.97
CA SER A 20 48.97 12.97 -43.55
C SER A 20 48.49 14.15 -42.67
N VAL A 21 47.76 13.81 -41.61
CA VAL A 21 47.88 14.32 -40.22
C VAL A 21 47.78 15.84 -39.98
N LEU A 22 46.64 16.27 -39.45
CA LEU A 22 46.58 17.15 -38.28
C LEU A 22 45.48 16.67 -37.33
N SER A 23 45.89 16.08 -36.20
CA SER A 23 45.04 15.84 -35.04
C SER A 23 44.82 17.15 -34.28
N SER A 24 43.57 17.50 -34.00
CA SER A 24 43.22 18.36 -32.86
C SER A 24 41.83 18.00 -32.33
N CYS A 25 41.76 17.86 -31.01
CA CYS A 25 40.65 17.48 -30.15
C CYS A 25 39.27 18.08 -30.48
N GLY A 26 38.25 17.26 -30.24
CA GLY A 26 37.23 17.64 -29.25
C GLY A 26 35.88 18.08 -29.79
N SER A 27 35.03 17.11 -30.14
CA SER A 27 33.63 17.11 -29.73
C SER A 27 33.08 15.72 -29.96
N GLY A 28 33.02 14.92 -28.89
CA GLY A 28 32.07 13.82 -28.85
C GLY A 28 30.70 14.42 -29.12
N THR A 29 29.98 13.88 -30.09
CA THR A 29 28.55 14.11 -30.21
C THR A 29 27.90 13.44 -29.00
N GLU A 30 27.95 14.11 -27.84
CA GLU A 30 26.94 13.93 -26.81
C GLU A 30 25.63 14.32 -27.49
N THR A 31 24.83 13.32 -27.82
CA THR A 31 23.42 13.51 -28.08
C THR A 31 22.86 14.25 -26.87
N ALA A 32 22.65 15.56 -27.00
CA ALA A 32 21.93 16.34 -26.02
C ALA A 32 20.55 15.72 -25.92
N VAL A 33 20.36 14.86 -24.91
CA VAL A 33 19.08 14.25 -24.60
C VAL A 33 18.14 15.40 -24.27
N ASP A 34 17.11 15.59 -25.09
CA ASP A 34 16.14 16.66 -24.88
C ASP A 34 15.51 16.44 -23.49
N PRO A 35 15.65 17.40 -22.53
CA PRO A 35 15.08 17.29 -21.20
C PRO A 35 13.58 16.98 -21.22
N TYR A 36 12.89 17.38 -22.30
CA TYR A 36 11.49 17.09 -22.53
C TYR A 36 11.24 15.62 -22.88
N GLU A 37 12.07 15.00 -23.71
CA GLU A 37 11.97 13.58 -24.09
C GLU A 37 12.25 12.66 -22.90
N ASP A 38 13.26 12.97 -22.08
CA ASP A 38 13.54 12.24 -20.85
C ASP A 38 12.42 12.40 -19.81
N SER A 39 11.84 13.59 -19.69
CA SER A 39 10.69 13.81 -18.81
C SER A 39 9.46 13.01 -19.25
N LEU A 40 9.17 12.98 -20.56
CA LEU A 40 8.07 12.20 -21.13
C LEU A 40 8.28 10.69 -20.97
N LYS A 41 9.51 10.22 -21.14
CA LYS A 41 9.88 8.83 -20.93
C LYS A 41 9.71 8.42 -19.46
N ASN A 42 10.15 9.25 -18.53
CA ASN A 42 9.98 9.03 -17.10
C ASN A 42 8.50 9.04 -16.68
N VAL A 43 7.69 9.95 -17.24
CA VAL A 43 6.23 9.98 -17.01
C VAL A 43 5.56 8.73 -17.57
N ASN A 44 5.89 8.31 -18.79
CA ASN A 44 5.35 7.09 -19.40
C ASN A 44 5.75 5.83 -18.61
N GLN A 45 6.99 5.76 -18.15
CA GLN A 45 7.47 4.65 -17.31
C GLN A 45 6.77 4.64 -15.95
N SER A 46 6.61 5.79 -15.30
CA SER A 46 5.87 5.94 -14.05
C SER A 46 4.39 5.56 -14.21
N LEU A 47 3.75 6.04 -15.28
CA LEU A 47 2.35 5.73 -15.58
C LEU A 47 2.16 4.23 -15.88
N SER A 48 3.07 3.64 -16.66
CA SER A 48 3.08 2.19 -16.92
C SER A 48 3.25 1.38 -15.64
N GLY A 49 4.14 1.81 -14.73
CA GLY A 49 4.30 1.20 -13.42
C GLY A 49 3.04 1.26 -12.57
N GLN A 50 2.33 2.38 -12.58
CA GLN A 50 1.04 2.52 -11.88
C GLN A 50 -0.04 1.62 -12.46
N VAL A 51 -0.13 1.49 -13.78
CA VAL A 51 -1.09 0.58 -14.43
C VAL A 51 -0.81 -0.87 -14.03
N VAL A 52 0.45 -1.31 -14.12
CA VAL A 52 0.84 -2.67 -13.71
C VAL A 52 0.54 -2.95 -12.24
N ALA A 53 0.78 -1.98 -11.35
CA ALA A 53 0.47 -2.11 -9.93
C ALA A 53 -1.05 -2.25 -9.68
N LYS A 54 -1.86 -1.46 -10.40
CA LYS A 54 -3.32 -1.53 -10.34
C LYS A 54 -3.86 -2.85 -10.88
N ASP A 55 -3.38 -3.31 -12.02
CA ASP A 55 -3.78 -4.60 -12.60
C ASP A 55 -3.44 -5.75 -11.66
N SER A 56 -2.22 -5.75 -11.10
CA SER A 56 -1.80 -6.75 -10.12
C SER A 56 -2.69 -6.77 -8.87
N ALA A 57 -3.10 -5.59 -8.39
CA ALA A 57 -4.01 -5.48 -7.25
C ALA A 57 -5.41 -6.02 -7.59
N ILE A 58 -5.94 -5.75 -8.78
CA ILE A 58 -7.24 -6.24 -9.26
C ILE A 58 -7.23 -7.77 -9.39
N PHE A 59 -6.24 -8.34 -10.09
CA PHE A 59 -6.13 -9.79 -10.23
C PHE A 59 -5.89 -10.49 -8.89
N GLY A 60 -5.07 -9.88 -8.03
CA GLY A 60 -4.87 -10.33 -6.66
C GLY A 60 -6.18 -10.33 -5.87
N PHE A 61 -7.05 -9.35 -6.11
CA PHE A 61 -8.37 -9.29 -5.49
C PHE A 61 -9.31 -10.39 -5.96
N ILE A 62 -9.48 -10.54 -7.28
CA ILE A 62 -10.35 -11.59 -7.84
C ILE A 62 -9.92 -12.97 -7.36
N ARG A 63 -8.61 -13.24 -7.36
CA ARG A 63 -8.08 -14.51 -6.85
C ARG A 63 -8.40 -14.71 -5.37
N SER A 64 -8.13 -13.71 -4.54
CA SER A 64 -8.39 -13.80 -3.09
C SER A 64 -9.88 -13.95 -2.80
N PHE A 65 -10.72 -13.26 -3.56
CA PHE A 65 -12.18 -13.38 -3.49
C PHE A 65 -12.63 -14.82 -3.78
N ASN A 66 -12.21 -15.40 -4.90
CA ASN A 66 -12.57 -16.77 -5.26
C ASN A 66 -12.08 -17.78 -4.22
N GLU A 67 -10.83 -17.65 -3.76
CA GLU A 67 -10.27 -18.53 -2.73
C GLU A 67 -11.01 -18.40 -1.38
N ILE A 68 -11.46 -17.19 -1.00
CA ILE A 68 -12.27 -17.00 0.22
C ILE A 68 -13.63 -17.67 0.05
N GLN A 69 -14.30 -17.50 -1.09
CA GLN A 69 -15.60 -18.13 -1.35
C GLN A 69 -15.48 -19.67 -1.31
N GLU A 70 -14.48 -20.23 -1.99
CA GLU A 70 -14.21 -21.67 -1.96
C GLU A 70 -13.97 -22.19 -0.54
N ASN A 71 -13.18 -21.46 0.26
CA ASN A 71 -12.95 -21.82 1.65
C ASN A 71 -14.24 -21.76 2.49
N LEU A 72 -15.09 -20.74 2.28
CA LEU A 72 -16.38 -20.60 2.99
C LEU A 72 -17.35 -21.74 2.63
N ASP A 73 -17.35 -22.20 1.38
CA ASP A 73 -18.14 -23.36 0.95
C ASP A 73 -17.65 -24.64 1.65
N VAL A 74 -16.34 -24.86 1.71
CA VAL A 74 -15.74 -26.00 2.43
C VAL A 74 -16.06 -25.95 3.93
N ILE A 75 -15.99 -24.78 4.55
CA ILE A 75 -16.35 -24.58 5.97
C ILE A 75 -17.81 -24.98 6.17
N LYS A 76 -18.72 -24.46 5.34
CA LYS A 76 -20.16 -24.75 5.43
C LYS A 76 -20.46 -26.24 5.30
N ASP A 77 -19.79 -26.94 4.38
CA ASP A 77 -19.96 -28.38 4.21
C ASP A 77 -19.48 -29.16 5.44
N LYS A 78 -18.33 -28.76 6.02
CA LYS A 78 -17.83 -29.36 7.26
C LYS A 78 -18.75 -29.10 8.44
N GLU A 79 -19.22 -27.86 8.63
CA GLU A 79 -20.18 -27.51 9.68
C GLU A 79 -21.46 -28.35 9.58
N LYS A 80 -22.00 -28.53 8.38
CA LYS A 80 -23.18 -29.37 8.15
C LYS A 80 -22.94 -30.83 8.58
N LEU A 81 -21.77 -31.38 8.28
CA LEU A 81 -21.40 -32.74 8.70
C LEU A 81 -21.26 -32.85 10.22
N LEU A 82 -20.69 -31.84 10.87
CA LEU A 82 -20.55 -31.76 12.32
C LEU A 82 -21.91 -31.67 13.03
N THR A 83 -22.82 -30.84 12.53
CA THR A 83 -24.19 -30.72 13.04
C THR A 83 -24.99 -32.01 12.88
N THR A 84 -24.77 -32.76 11.78
CA THR A 84 -25.44 -34.06 11.58
C THR A 84 -24.87 -35.14 12.51
N SER A 85 -23.54 -35.17 12.66
CA SER A 85 -22.85 -36.19 13.47
C SER A 85 -23.14 -36.01 14.96
N SER A 86 -23.28 -34.77 15.45
CA SER A 86 -23.59 -34.48 16.85
C SER A 86 -25.02 -34.84 17.28
N GLN A 87 -25.93 -35.11 16.34
CA GLN A 87 -27.31 -35.52 16.63
C GLN A 87 -27.45 -37.02 16.95
N THR A 88 -26.45 -37.83 16.61
CA THR A 88 -26.51 -39.29 16.77
C THR A 88 -25.90 -39.74 18.10
N GLY A 89 -26.66 -39.61 19.19
CA GLY A 89 -26.39 -40.31 20.46
C GLY A 89 -24.94 -40.22 21.00
N GLU A 90 -24.47 -41.32 21.60
CA GLU A 90 -23.13 -41.40 22.17
C GLU A 90 -22.09 -41.65 21.05
N LEU A 91 -21.18 -40.69 20.87
CA LEU A 91 -20.15 -40.73 19.85
C LEU A 91 -19.01 -41.68 20.25
N ASP A 92 -18.61 -42.54 19.32
CA ASP A 92 -17.41 -43.35 19.48
C ASP A 92 -16.11 -42.51 19.36
N HIS A 93 -14.99 -43.14 19.68
CA HIS A 93 -13.68 -42.47 19.67
C HIS A 93 -13.26 -41.97 18.27
N ASP A 94 -13.56 -42.72 17.22
CA ASP A 94 -13.17 -42.37 15.85
C ASP A 94 -14.01 -41.21 15.31
N GLN A 95 -15.30 -41.18 15.65
CA GLN A 95 -16.20 -40.07 15.35
C GLN A 95 -15.73 -38.78 16.04
N LYS A 96 -15.33 -38.87 17.32
CA LYS A 96 -14.77 -37.71 18.06
C LYS A 96 -13.50 -37.19 17.40
N ASN A 97 -12.57 -38.06 17.03
CA ASN A 97 -11.33 -37.64 16.35
C ASN A 97 -11.60 -36.99 14.99
N LYS A 98 -12.57 -37.52 14.24
CA LYS A 98 -12.98 -36.91 12.96
C LYS A 98 -13.55 -35.51 13.17
N ILE A 99 -14.40 -35.34 14.19
CA ILE A 99 -14.97 -34.03 14.56
C ILE A 99 -13.86 -33.03 14.91
N ILE A 100 -12.89 -33.43 15.72
CA ILE A 100 -11.74 -32.61 16.11
C ILE A 100 -10.95 -32.17 14.88
N GLY A 101 -10.65 -33.10 13.96
CA GLY A 101 -9.95 -32.79 12.72
C GLY A 101 -10.73 -31.87 11.78
N ASP A 102 -12.05 -32.03 11.70
CA ASP A 102 -12.92 -31.17 10.90
C ASP A 102 -12.99 -29.74 11.48
N ILE A 103 -13.04 -29.59 12.82
CA ILE A 103 -12.96 -28.28 13.50
C ILE A 103 -11.62 -27.59 13.27
N GLN A 104 -10.51 -28.34 13.38
CA GLN A 104 -9.19 -27.78 13.10
C GLN A 104 -9.08 -27.27 11.66
N ALA A 105 -9.58 -28.04 10.69
CA ALA A 105 -9.62 -27.62 9.29
C ALA A 105 -10.47 -26.36 9.09
N ILE A 106 -11.60 -26.24 9.77
CA ILE A 106 -12.43 -25.03 9.76
C ILE A 106 -11.64 -23.83 10.27
N TYR A 107 -11.00 -23.92 11.45
CA TYR A 107 -10.22 -22.82 12.01
C TYR A 107 -9.06 -22.40 11.11
N ASP A 108 -8.35 -23.35 10.51
CA ASP A 108 -7.27 -23.06 9.56
C ASP A 108 -7.77 -22.27 8.34
N LEU A 109 -8.94 -22.64 7.81
CA LEU A 109 -9.57 -21.94 6.69
C LEU A 109 -10.04 -20.53 7.09
N MET A 110 -10.57 -20.37 8.30
CA MET A 110 -10.98 -19.07 8.83
C MET A 110 -9.79 -18.11 8.98
N VAL A 111 -8.68 -18.57 9.57
CA VAL A 111 -7.44 -17.78 9.66
C VAL A 111 -6.95 -17.38 8.27
N LYS A 112 -6.92 -18.33 7.32
CA LYS A 112 -6.52 -18.05 5.93
C LYS A 112 -7.42 -17.01 5.27
N ASN A 113 -8.74 -17.09 5.49
CA ASN A 113 -9.70 -16.13 4.94
C ASN A 113 -9.46 -14.72 5.48
N LYS A 114 -9.32 -14.56 6.80
CA LYS A 114 -9.01 -13.27 7.43
C LYS A 114 -7.68 -12.69 6.93
N GLN A 115 -6.66 -13.54 6.80
CA GLN A 115 -5.35 -13.13 6.27
C GLN A 115 -5.42 -12.66 4.82
N LYS A 116 -6.11 -13.41 3.94
CA LYS A 116 -6.31 -13.03 2.53
C LYS A 116 -7.08 -11.72 2.43
N LEU A 117 -8.14 -11.56 3.21
CA LEU A 117 -8.96 -10.35 3.23
C LEU A 117 -8.17 -9.12 3.69
N SER A 118 -7.39 -9.25 4.75
CA SER A 118 -6.49 -8.18 5.21
C SER A 118 -5.42 -7.84 4.15
N SER A 119 -4.81 -8.85 3.53
CA SER A 119 -3.77 -8.68 2.50
C SER A 119 -4.30 -8.01 1.23
N VAL A 120 -5.45 -8.44 0.74
CA VAL A 120 -6.05 -7.88 -0.47
C VAL A 120 -6.54 -6.46 -0.25
N ASN A 121 -7.17 -6.19 0.91
CA ASN A 121 -7.56 -4.83 1.29
C ASN A 121 -6.33 -3.90 1.29
N LYS A 122 -5.20 -4.35 1.87
CA LYS A 122 -3.93 -3.59 1.82
C LYS A 122 -3.41 -3.34 0.40
N LYS A 123 -3.52 -4.33 -0.49
CA LYS A 123 -3.06 -4.20 -1.88
C LYS A 123 -3.91 -3.22 -2.69
N LEU A 124 -5.24 -3.31 -2.57
CA LEU A 124 -6.15 -2.35 -3.22
C LEU A 124 -5.90 -0.94 -2.70
N LYS A 125 -5.72 -0.80 -1.38
CA LYS A 125 -5.41 0.48 -0.77
C LYS A 125 -4.10 1.09 -1.30
N ARG A 126 -3.02 0.31 -1.32
CA ARG A 126 -1.72 0.75 -1.85
C ARG A 126 -1.76 1.12 -3.34
N ALA A 127 -2.62 0.48 -4.12
CA ALA A 127 -2.80 0.79 -5.53
C ALA A 127 -3.67 2.04 -5.77
N ASN A 128 -4.15 2.69 -4.70
CA ASN A 128 -5.11 3.79 -4.73
C ASN A 128 -6.35 3.44 -5.59
N LEU A 129 -6.81 2.19 -5.46
CA LEU A 129 -7.99 1.69 -6.15
C LEU A 129 -9.18 1.74 -5.21
N LYS A 130 -9.81 2.92 -5.14
CA LYS A 130 -11.08 3.13 -4.42
C LYS A 130 -12.25 2.88 -5.36
N ILE A 131 -12.46 1.60 -5.68
CA ILE A 131 -13.61 1.17 -6.47
C ILE A 131 -14.67 0.74 -5.47
N ALA A 132 -15.75 1.52 -5.37
CA ALA A 132 -16.85 1.28 -4.42
C ALA A 132 -17.39 -0.16 -4.45
N GLU A 133 -17.36 -0.82 -5.62
CA GLU A 133 -17.76 -2.21 -5.74
C GLU A 133 -16.81 -3.19 -5.04
N PHE A 134 -15.48 -2.96 -5.08
CA PHE A 134 -14.54 -3.78 -4.32
C PHE A 134 -14.67 -3.58 -2.81
N GLU A 135 -14.94 -2.35 -2.37
CA GLU A 135 -15.20 -2.06 -0.95
C GLU A 135 -16.44 -2.80 -0.45
N LYS A 136 -17.55 -2.76 -1.20
CA LYS A 136 -18.77 -3.54 -0.88
C LYS A 136 -18.51 -5.05 -0.85
N MET A 137 -17.69 -5.56 -1.78
CA MET A 137 -17.34 -6.99 -1.78
C MET A 137 -16.49 -7.38 -0.56
N ILE A 138 -15.54 -6.53 -0.15
CA ILE A 138 -14.75 -6.71 1.07
C ILE A 138 -15.64 -6.70 2.30
N GLU A 139 -16.55 -5.74 2.40
CA GLU A 139 -17.53 -5.65 3.49
C GLU A 139 -18.40 -6.91 3.56
N ARG A 140 -18.93 -7.36 2.43
CA ARG A 140 -19.70 -8.61 2.37
C ARG A 140 -18.89 -9.82 2.82
N MET A 141 -17.63 -9.95 2.38
CA MET A 141 -16.76 -11.05 2.82
C MET A 141 -16.45 -10.97 4.32
N ASN A 142 -16.22 -9.77 4.86
CA ASN A 142 -16.04 -9.57 6.31
C ASN A 142 -17.28 -10.05 7.08
N ASN A 143 -18.48 -9.66 6.63
CA ASN A 143 -19.72 -10.06 7.28
C ASN A 143 -19.91 -11.58 7.22
N GLN A 144 -19.65 -12.22 6.06
CA GLN A 144 -19.73 -13.69 5.93
C GLN A 144 -18.74 -14.40 6.85
N ILE A 145 -17.51 -13.90 6.99
CA ILE A 145 -16.52 -14.46 7.91
C ILE A 145 -16.97 -14.26 9.37
N ALA A 146 -17.51 -13.09 9.73
CA ALA A 146 -17.99 -12.82 11.08
C ALA A 146 -19.20 -13.71 11.46
N GLU A 147 -20.12 -13.91 10.52
CA GLU A 147 -21.24 -14.86 10.69
C GLU A 147 -20.71 -16.28 10.92
N LYS A 148 -19.72 -16.73 10.14
CA LYS A 148 -19.11 -18.05 10.31
C LYS A 148 -18.36 -18.19 11.63
N ASP A 149 -17.65 -17.16 12.08
CA ASP A 149 -17.03 -17.17 13.42
C ASP A 149 -18.05 -17.42 14.52
N ALA A 150 -19.22 -16.78 14.43
CA ALA A 150 -20.30 -16.98 15.41
C ALA A 150 -20.88 -18.41 15.35
N GLU A 151 -21.16 -18.92 14.15
CA GLU A 151 -21.64 -20.30 13.97
C GLU A 151 -20.66 -21.35 14.52
N ILE A 152 -19.36 -21.16 14.29
CA ILE A 152 -18.31 -22.05 14.81
C ILE A 152 -18.23 -21.99 16.33
N ALA A 153 -18.40 -20.81 16.93
CA ALA A 153 -18.41 -20.66 18.39
C ALA A 153 -19.61 -21.40 19.02
N GLU A 154 -20.79 -21.34 18.39
CA GLU A 154 -21.95 -22.11 18.82
C GLU A 154 -21.72 -23.62 18.68
N LEU A 155 -21.16 -24.05 17.55
CA LEU A 155 -20.84 -25.46 17.30
C LEU A 155 -19.85 -26.00 18.34
N LYS A 156 -18.80 -25.23 18.65
CA LYS A 156 -17.84 -25.56 19.72
C LYS A 156 -18.57 -25.77 21.05
N SER A 157 -19.43 -24.84 21.44
CA SER A 157 -20.21 -24.94 22.69
C SER A 157 -21.06 -26.21 22.74
N HIS A 158 -21.60 -26.64 21.60
CA HIS A 158 -22.35 -27.90 21.51
C HIS A 158 -21.44 -29.13 21.67
N LEU A 159 -20.28 -29.14 21.02
CA LEU A 159 -19.32 -30.25 21.09
C LEU A 159 -18.70 -30.42 22.48
N GLU A 160 -18.43 -29.33 23.20
CA GLU A 160 -17.96 -29.37 24.59
C GLU A 160 -18.97 -30.03 25.52
N LYS A 161 -20.28 -29.79 25.32
CA LYS A 161 -21.36 -30.48 26.06
C LYS A 161 -21.41 -31.98 25.78
N MET A 162 -20.85 -32.43 24.65
CA MET A 162 -20.70 -33.84 24.29
C MET A 162 -19.37 -34.46 24.77
N ASN A 163 -18.66 -33.79 25.70
CA ASN A 163 -17.36 -34.20 26.23
C ASN A 163 -16.28 -34.36 25.14
N ILE A 164 -16.28 -33.46 24.16
CA ILE A 164 -15.18 -33.32 23.19
C ILE A 164 -14.30 -32.16 23.65
N GLU A 165 -13.02 -32.44 23.93
CA GLU A 165 -12.06 -31.43 24.37
C GLU A 165 -11.45 -30.70 23.15
N LEU A 166 -11.67 -29.38 23.08
CA LEU A 166 -11.20 -28.51 21.99
C LEU A 166 -10.31 -27.37 22.52
N SER A 167 -9.81 -27.49 23.75
CA SER A 167 -9.09 -26.44 24.48
C SER A 167 -7.85 -25.97 23.72
N GLU A 168 -6.95 -26.88 23.34
CA GLU A 168 -5.72 -26.56 22.61
C GLU A 168 -6.00 -25.93 21.24
N ILE A 169 -6.93 -26.51 20.48
CA ILE A 169 -7.26 -26.04 19.12
C ILE A 169 -7.87 -24.64 19.18
N THR A 170 -8.74 -24.37 20.16
CA THR A 170 -9.31 -23.04 20.38
C THR A 170 -8.21 -22.02 20.71
N LEU A 171 -7.32 -22.35 21.64
CA LEU A 171 -6.25 -21.42 22.05
C LEU A 171 -5.34 -21.05 20.86
N ASN A 172 -5.01 -22.02 20.01
CA ASN A 172 -4.23 -21.77 18.80
C ASN A 172 -4.98 -20.87 17.82
N TYR A 173 -6.29 -21.06 17.68
CA TYR A 173 -7.13 -20.21 16.83
C TYR A 173 -7.18 -18.77 17.33
N GLU A 174 -7.47 -18.56 18.62
CA GLU A 174 -7.54 -17.25 19.26
C GLU A 174 -6.19 -16.51 19.16
N ALA A 175 -5.07 -17.18 19.45
CA ALA A 175 -3.74 -16.59 19.31
C ALA A 175 -3.41 -16.19 17.86
N ALA A 176 -3.85 -16.97 16.87
CA ALA A 176 -3.68 -16.63 15.46
C ALA A 176 -4.52 -15.41 15.04
N GLN A 177 -5.73 -15.26 15.61
CA GLN A 177 -6.57 -14.09 15.41
C GLN A 177 -5.95 -12.84 16.03
N GLU A 178 -5.52 -12.91 17.29
CA GLU A 178 -4.90 -11.78 18.00
C GLU A 178 -3.65 -11.28 17.26
N MET A 179 -2.79 -12.19 16.78
CA MET A 179 -1.63 -11.81 15.98
C MET A 179 -2.01 -11.09 14.67
N LEU A 180 -3.17 -11.42 14.08
CA LEU A 180 -3.65 -10.77 12.88
C LEU A 180 -4.21 -9.37 13.14
N GLU A 181 -4.90 -9.20 14.28
CA GLU A 181 -5.39 -7.91 14.77
C GLU A 181 -4.24 -6.98 15.11
N GLU A 182 -3.26 -7.43 15.90
CA GLU A 182 -2.07 -6.63 16.22
C GLU A 182 -1.32 -6.14 14.96
N LYS A 183 -1.18 -7.02 13.96
CA LYS A 183 -0.55 -6.68 12.69
C LYS A 183 -1.36 -5.66 11.90
N THR A 184 -2.67 -5.60 12.12
CA THR A 184 -3.55 -4.61 11.51
C THR A 184 -3.44 -3.27 12.23
N ASP A 185 -3.47 -3.28 13.56
CA ASP A 185 -3.32 -2.07 14.38
C ASP A 185 -1.98 -1.38 14.15
N LYS A 186 -0.87 -2.15 14.14
CA LYS A 186 0.47 -1.62 13.85
C LYS A 186 0.56 -0.91 12.50
N LEU A 187 -0.28 -1.28 11.52
CA LEU A 187 -0.33 -0.64 10.20
C LEU A 187 -1.23 0.60 10.15
N ASN A 188 -2.21 0.66 11.05
CA ASN A 188 -3.08 1.82 11.23
C ASN A 188 -2.44 2.90 12.13
N LYS A 189 -1.25 2.65 12.70
CA LYS A 189 -0.52 3.69 13.42
C LYS A 189 -0.02 4.79 12.48
N GLY A 190 -0.35 6.02 12.83
CA GLY A 190 0.20 7.25 12.29
C GLY A 190 0.73 8.10 13.43
N PHE A 191 1.56 9.07 13.08
CA PHE A 191 2.22 9.91 14.05
C PHE A 191 2.13 11.35 13.56
N TYR A 192 1.66 12.27 14.39
CA TYR A 192 1.68 13.68 14.04
C TYR A 192 2.38 14.54 15.08
N ALA A 193 3.00 15.62 14.63
CA ALA A 193 3.55 16.68 15.46
C ALA A 193 3.23 18.03 14.82
N PHE A 194 2.83 19.00 15.64
CA PHE A 194 2.73 20.37 15.19
C PHE A 194 3.32 21.32 16.24
N GLY A 195 3.78 22.47 15.79
CA GLY A 195 4.38 23.46 16.67
C GLY A 195 5.04 24.59 15.88
N THR A 196 5.62 25.54 16.60
CA THR A 196 6.39 26.60 15.93
C THR A 196 7.67 26.00 15.35
N SER A 197 8.18 26.58 14.25
CA SER A 197 9.45 26.15 13.64
C SER A 197 10.60 26.06 14.66
N LYS A 198 10.73 27.05 15.56
CA LYS A 198 11.76 27.07 16.61
C LYS A 198 11.61 25.90 17.58
N GLU A 199 10.39 25.58 17.96
CA GLU A 199 10.09 24.48 18.87
C GLU A 199 10.40 23.13 18.23
N LEU A 200 9.89 22.89 17.02
CA LEU A 200 10.11 21.62 16.32
C LEU A 200 11.60 21.38 16.03
N ILE A 201 12.39 22.43 15.77
CA ILE A 201 13.85 22.31 15.64
C ILE A 201 14.51 21.98 16.98
N ARG A 202 14.13 22.69 18.05
CA ARG A 202 14.67 22.45 19.41
C ARG A 202 14.35 21.05 19.92
N GLN A 203 13.18 20.52 19.59
CA GLN A 203 12.74 19.18 19.95
C GLN A 203 13.33 18.09 19.04
N GLY A 204 14.14 18.48 18.04
CA GLY A 204 14.80 17.56 17.13
C GLY A 204 13.88 16.93 16.09
N VAL A 205 12.72 17.52 15.81
CA VAL A 205 11.80 17.07 14.76
C VAL A 205 12.19 17.62 13.40
N LEU A 206 12.54 18.91 13.34
CA LEU A 206 12.91 19.60 12.11
C LEU A 206 14.39 19.96 12.07
N THR A 207 14.90 20.12 10.85
CA THR A 207 16.21 20.70 10.56
C THR A 207 16.07 21.76 9.46
N LYS A 208 17.05 22.65 9.37
CA LYS A 208 17.15 23.67 8.33
C LYS A 208 18.25 23.27 7.36
N GLU A 209 17.87 22.79 6.19
CA GLU A 209 18.78 22.29 5.15
C GLU A 209 18.64 23.05 3.84
N GLY A 210 19.74 23.13 3.08
CA GLY A 210 19.80 23.85 1.80
C GLY A 210 20.06 25.36 1.94
N GLY A 211 20.59 25.96 0.87
CA GLY A 211 20.99 27.37 0.81
C GLY A 211 22.49 27.58 1.03
N PHE A 212 23.15 28.26 0.10
CA PHE A 212 24.49 28.82 0.31
C PHE A 212 24.43 29.84 1.46
N ILE A 213 25.56 30.05 2.14
CA ILE A 213 25.76 30.95 3.30
C ILE A 213 24.80 32.16 3.25
N GLY A 214 23.72 32.10 4.04
CA GLY A 214 22.83 33.24 4.30
C GLY A 214 21.50 33.32 3.53
N MET A 215 21.23 32.49 2.50
CA MET A 215 19.97 32.58 1.74
C MET A 215 19.23 31.25 1.60
N GLY A 216 17.98 31.23 2.06
CA GLY A 216 16.98 30.26 1.60
C GLY A 216 16.94 28.90 2.31
N LYS A 217 17.30 28.80 3.59
CA LYS A 217 17.18 27.52 4.33
C LYS A 217 15.72 27.07 4.40
N ALA A 218 15.42 25.90 3.84
CA ALA A 218 14.10 25.29 3.92
C ALA A 218 14.00 24.40 5.17
N GLU A 219 12.83 24.41 5.80
CA GLU A 219 12.52 23.49 6.90
C GLU A 219 12.18 22.12 6.33
N LYS A 220 12.84 21.08 6.86
CA LYS A 220 12.61 19.69 6.48
C LYS A 220 12.57 18.82 7.72
N LEU A 221 11.89 17.68 7.61
CA LEU A 221 11.95 16.63 8.61
C LEU A 221 13.40 16.17 8.76
N LYS A 222 13.90 16.14 10.00
CA LYS A 222 15.26 15.68 10.30
C LYS A 222 15.37 14.19 9.98
N ALA A 223 16.50 13.70 9.45
CA ALA A 223 16.64 12.27 9.12
C ALA A 223 16.54 11.35 10.35
N ASP A 224 17.10 11.77 11.48
CA ASP A 224 17.07 11.13 12.79
C ASP A 224 16.14 11.89 13.75
N PHE A 225 14.94 12.22 13.28
CA PHE A 225 14.00 13.02 14.05
C PHE A 225 13.54 12.34 15.36
N ASN A 226 13.28 13.15 16.38
CA ASN A 226 12.80 12.68 17.68
C ASN A 226 11.36 12.15 17.59
N LYS A 227 11.20 10.83 17.47
CA LYS A 227 9.89 10.16 17.41
C LYS A 227 9.05 10.33 18.68
N ASN A 228 9.69 10.52 19.84
CA ASN A 228 8.98 10.65 21.12
C ASN A 228 8.19 11.95 21.24
N TYR A 229 8.43 12.91 20.35
CA TYR A 229 7.68 14.17 20.29
C TYR A 229 6.37 14.05 19.50
N PHE A 230 6.12 12.91 18.84
CA PHE A 230 4.93 12.72 18.04
C PHE A 230 3.80 12.12 18.86
N THR A 231 2.58 12.56 18.56
CA THR A 231 1.35 11.94 19.05
C THR A 231 0.98 10.79 18.13
N GLU A 232 0.84 9.59 18.69
CA GLU A 232 0.33 8.41 17.97
C GLU A 232 -1.18 8.57 17.72
N VAL A 233 -1.62 8.20 16.52
CA VAL A 233 -3.01 8.23 16.09
C VAL A 233 -3.37 6.98 15.29
N ASP A 234 -4.64 6.59 15.32
CA ASP A 234 -5.18 5.64 14.34
C ASP A 234 -5.51 6.41 13.05
N VAL A 235 -4.75 6.11 12.00
CA VAL A 235 -4.89 6.73 10.67
C VAL A 235 -6.19 6.40 9.97
N SER A 236 -6.89 5.35 10.39
CA SER A 236 -8.19 4.95 9.84
C SER A 236 -9.37 5.70 10.47
N GLU A 237 -9.19 6.21 11.69
CA GLU A 237 -10.24 6.90 12.45
C GLU A 237 -10.04 8.42 12.55
N THR A 238 -8.78 8.88 12.48
CA THR A 238 -8.43 10.29 12.73
C THR A 238 -8.86 11.19 11.57
N GLY A 239 -10.08 11.75 11.68
CA GLY A 239 -10.66 12.63 10.66
C GLY A 239 -10.17 14.07 10.67
N TYR A 240 -9.60 14.55 11.78
CA TYR A 240 -9.06 15.91 11.88
C TYR A 240 -8.02 16.07 12.98
N ILE A 241 -7.19 17.11 12.86
CA ILE A 241 -6.21 17.54 13.86
C ILE A 241 -6.47 19.00 14.20
N THR A 242 -6.76 19.28 15.47
CA THR A 242 -6.98 20.64 15.96
C THR A 242 -5.65 21.38 16.08
N LEU A 243 -5.56 22.57 15.48
CA LEU A 243 -4.34 23.39 15.43
C LEU A 243 -4.50 24.75 16.13
N ALA A 244 -5.69 25.36 16.01
CA ALA A 244 -6.02 26.67 16.60
C ALA A 244 -4.93 27.75 16.40
N CYS A 245 -4.53 27.99 15.14
CA CYS A 245 -3.45 28.92 14.77
C CYS A 245 -3.90 29.95 13.74
N LYS A 246 -3.04 30.91 13.40
CA LYS A 246 -3.31 31.88 12.32
C LYS A 246 -2.85 31.33 10.98
N LYS A 247 -1.72 30.63 10.96
CA LYS A 247 -1.17 30.00 9.76
C LYS A 247 -0.69 28.59 10.08
N ALA A 248 -0.84 27.70 9.12
CA ALA A 248 -0.36 26.34 9.18
C ALA A 248 0.33 26.00 7.86
N LYS A 249 1.45 25.29 7.93
CA LYS A 249 2.21 24.82 6.79
C LYS A 249 2.58 23.36 6.99
N LEU A 250 2.18 22.51 6.05
CA LEU A 250 2.62 21.12 6.01
C LEU A 250 4.11 21.05 5.63
N ILE A 251 4.89 20.28 6.37
CA ILE A 251 6.32 20.04 6.07
C ILE A 251 6.53 18.66 5.45
N THR A 252 5.83 17.64 5.96
CA THR A 252 5.85 16.29 5.40
C THR A 252 4.99 16.23 4.15
N VAL A 253 5.27 15.27 3.26
CA VAL A 253 4.55 15.14 1.99
C VAL A 253 3.25 14.38 2.22
N HIS A 254 2.13 15.04 1.93
CA HIS A 254 0.80 14.44 1.88
C HIS A 254 0.06 15.02 0.66
N PRO A 255 -0.67 14.21 -0.12
CA PRO A 255 -1.37 14.69 -1.32
C PRO A 255 -2.34 15.84 -1.02
N SER A 256 -2.31 16.93 -1.78
CA SER A 256 -3.13 18.14 -1.50
C SER A 256 -4.63 17.86 -1.47
N GLU A 257 -5.10 16.96 -2.33
CA GLU A 257 -6.52 16.60 -2.42
C GLU A 257 -7.02 15.74 -1.25
N SER A 258 -6.10 15.23 -0.43
CA SER A 258 -6.43 14.33 0.69
C SER A 258 -6.72 15.06 2.00
N TYR A 259 -6.52 16.38 2.06
CA TYR A 259 -6.76 17.19 3.25
C TYR A 259 -7.13 18.64 2.92
N LYS A 260 -7.65 19.35 3.92
CA LYS A 260 -7.84 20.80 3.85
C LYS A 260 -7.69 21.44 5.24
N PHE A 261 -7.30 22.70 5.27
CA PHE A 261 -7.36 23.49 6.50
C PHE A 261 -8.73 24.17 6.61
N GLU A 262 -9.39 24.04 7.76
CA GLU A 262 -10.66 24.70 8.06
C GLU A 262 -10.52 25.66 9.25
N GLY A 263 -11.28 26.76 9.22
CA GLY A 263 -11.41 27.71 10.32
C GLY A 263 -12.23 28.94 9.90
N THR A 264 -12.50 29.82 10.86
CA THR A 264 -13.26 31.06 10.67
C THR A 264 -12.34 32.29 10.77
N GLU A 265 -12.71 33.37 10.08
CA GLU A 265 -12.13 34.72 10.26
C GLU A 265 -10.58 34.76 10.25
N GLY A 266 -9.96 34.25 9.18
CA GLY A 266 -8.50 34.35 9.00
C GLY A 266 -7.67 33.52 10.00
N LYS A 267 -8.30 32.59 10.71
CA LYS A 267 -7.66 31.58 11.55
C LYS A 267 -7.89 30.18 10.99
N ILE A 268 -6.98 29.27 11.33
CA ILE A 268 -7.07 27.85 11.06
C ILE A 268 -7.37 27.15 12.38
N GLU A 269 -8.54 26.53 12.46
CA GLU A 269 -8.94 25.77 13.65
C GLU A 269 -8.41 24.34 13.59
N LYS A 270 -8.48 23.70 12.42
CA LYS A 270 -8.13 22.30 12.23
C LYS A 270 -7.64 21.98 10.82
N LEU A 271 -6.85 20.91 10.71
CA LEU A 271 -6.63 20.18 9.46
C LEU A 271 -7.67 19.06 9.40
N VAL A 272 -8.48 19.03 8.35
CA VAL A 272 -9.45 17.97 8.07
C VAL A 272 -8.85 17.01 7.05
N ILE A 273 -8.88 15.72 7.37
CA ILE A 273 -8.44 14.65 6.49
C ILE A 273 -9.66 14.21 5.68
N LEU A 274 -9.64 14.48 4.37
CA LEU A 274 -10.72 14.17 3.44
C LEU A 274 -10.67 12.72 3.00
N ASN A 275 -9.45 12.18 2.88
CA ASN A 275 -9.20 10.80 2.51
C ASN A 275 -8.01 10.27 3.32
N HIS A 276 -8.31 9.59 4.41
CA HIS A 276 -7.35 9.00 5.34
C HIS A 276 -6.23 8.24 4.64
N GLU A 277 -6.60 7.38 3.71
CA GLU A 277 -5.65 6.49 3.07
C GLU A 277 -4.68 7.22 2.13
N GLU A 278 -5.22 8.12 1.30
CA GLU A 278 -4.42 8.95 0.40
C GLU A 278 -3.50 9.87 1.21
N PHE A 279 -4.02 10.45 2.29
CA PHE A 279 -3.28 11.33 3.18
C PHE A 279 -2.09 10.61 3.81
N TRP A 280 -2.29 9.39 4.33
CA TRP A 280 -1.24 8.62 5.01
C TRP A 280 -0.44 7.69 4.08
N SER A 281 -0.57 7.84 2.76
CA SER A 281 0.08 6.98 1.75
C SER A 281 1.57 7.28 1.58
N ALA A 282 1.93 8.57 1.49
CA ALA A 282 3.29 9.03 1.24
C ALA A 282 4.14 9.06 2.52
N SER A 283 3.52 9.33 3.67
CA SER A 283 4.18 9.36 4.98
C SER A 283 3.21 8.98 6.09
N LYS A 284 3.69 8.15 7.04
CA LYS A 284 3.00 7.88 8.33
C LYS A 284 3.34 8.90 9.41
N TYR A 285 4.25 9.83 9.12
CA TYR A 285 4.60 10.94 9.98
C TYR A 285 4.10 12.24 9.36
N LEU A 286 3.27 12.96 10.09
CA LEU A 286 2.75 14.26 9.73
C LEU A 286 3.43 15.35 10.56
N VAL A 287 4.03 16.34 9.92
CA VAL A 287 4.58 17.52 10.61
C VAL A 287 3.99 18.80 10.05
N ILE A 288 3.45 19.62 10.96
CA ILE A 288 2.81 20.89 10.64
C ILE A 288 3.51 22.01 11.41
N VAL A 289 4.02 23.00 10.70
CA VAL A 289 4.52 24.23 11.32
C VAL A 289 3.35 25.21 11.46
N VAL A 290 3.16 25.75 12.67
CA VAL A 290 2.10 26.72 12.97
C VAL A 290 2.68 28.07 13.42
N GLU A 291 1.95 29.15 13.07
CA GLU A 291 2.21 30.54 13.45
C GLU A 291 0.94 31.26 13.95
#